data_AF-A0ABD3LSD5-F1
#
_entry.id   AF-A0ABD3LSD5-F1
#
_cell.length_a   1.000
_cell.length_b   1.000
_cell.length_c   1.000
_cell.angle_alpha   90.00
_cell.angle_beta   90.00
_cell.angle_gamma   90.00
#
_symmetry.space_group_name_H-M   'P 1'
#
loop_
_entity.id
_entity.type
_entity.pdbx_description
1 polymer ?
#
loop_
_entity_poly.entity_id
_entity_poly.type
_entity_poly.pdbx_seq_one_letter_code
_entity_poly.pdbx_strand_id
1 'polypeptide(L)'
;MTFISISELWNKWNTRSFVILSFLLQVFLVLFAPLRKKIMNDRIVFLLRLAYLMVDWVAAFGIGFISHNQGSLSTYAIEVDGALQAFWASFLLLHLGGPDTIIAFSLEDSSLWRRHLLGFIFQVGATIYVYMQIFPSNHLLAIPTMLVFLAGITKNAERLRALNLSSFSRLRKSMLLSLQSKKIAFLTDESLHDNEGDQLIKELNVQRGARYYDEEVKLPESTVVKHAHYFFQIFRVFIGNLIFIYEDREMSRKYFRNVSAIDALRVISVELNFIYEVLYTKALAIYSLWGYIFRFIAFIAFTSIVLAFVVFNRLKKHGLSKLDVEITYSLLL
;
A
#
# COMPACT_ATOMS: atom_id res chain seq x y z
N MET A 1 -8.21 3.49 -47.57
CA MET A 1 -8.12 3.18 -46.13
C MET A 1 -7.50 1.81 -46.00
N THR A 2 -6.22 1.73 -45.64
CA THR A 2 -5.54 0.46 -45.40
C THR A 2 -5.98 -0.08 -44.04
N PHE A 3 -6.77 -1.16 -44.04
CA PHE A 3 -7.07 -1.90 -42.81
C PHE A 3 -5.76 -2.54 -42.35
N ILE A 4 -5.14 -1.96 -41.33
CA ILE A 4 -3.99 -2.58 -40.67
C ILE A 4 -4.50 -3.90 -40.08
N SER A 5 -3.83 -5.00 -40.40
CA SER A 5 -4.20 -6.31 -39.88
C SER A 5 -4.09 -6.32 -38.36
N ILE A 6 -5.04 -6.95 -37.67
CA ILE A 6 -5.02 -7.10 -36.21
C ILE A 6 -3.69 -7.73 -35.73
N SER A 7 -3.10 -8.61 -36.55
CA SER A 7 -1.79 -9.23 -36.29
C SER A 7 -0.62 -8.23 -36.34
N GLU A 8 -0.63 -7.28 -37.29
CA GLU A 8 0.40 -6.25 -37.39
C GLU A 8 0.28 -5.21 -36.27
N LEU A 9 -0.96 -4.82 -35.94
CA LEU A 9 -1.27 -3.96 -34.80
C LEU A 9 -0.81 -4.60 -33.48
N TRP A 10 -1.10 -5.90 -33.30
CA TRP A 10 -0.68 -6.66 -32.14
C TRP A 10 0.85 -6.73 -32.03
N ASN A 11 1.57 -7.07 -33.11
CA ASN A 11 3.03 -7.12 -33.11
C ASN A 11 3.67 -5.77 -32.78
N LYS A 12 3.09 -4.66 -33.24
CA LYS A 12 3.62 -3.30 -32.99
C LYS A 12 3.33 -2.78 -31.58
N TRP A 13 2.24 -3.23 -30.95
CA TRP A 13 1.77 -2.72 -29.66
C TRP A 13 1.94 -3.71 -28.51
N ASN A 14 2.47 -4.90 -28.75
CA ASN A 14 2.40 -6.02 -27.81
C ASN A 14 2.92 -5.66 -26.40
N THR A 15 4.22 -5.33 -26.29
CA THR A 15 4.84 -4.95 -25.02
C THR A 15 4.34 -3.59 -24.51
N ARG A 16 4.22 -2.61 -25.40
CA ARG A 16 3.76 -1.23 -25.10
C ARG A 16 2.40 -1.21 -24.42
N SER A 17 1.47 -2.04 -24.88
CA SER A 17 0.10 -2.09 -24.35
C SER A 17 0.08 -2.50 -22.88
N PHE A 18 0.85 -3.52 -22.50
CA PHE A 18 0.92 -3.97 -21.10
C PHE A 18 1.56 -2.91 -20.19
N VAL A 19 2.58 -2.22 -20.67
CA VAL A 19 3.26 -1.15 -19.92
C VAL A 19 2.33 0.03 -19.69
N ILE A 20 1.65 0.50 -20.74
CA ILE A 20 0.68 1.60 -20.64
C ILE A 20 -0.50 1.20 -19.77
N LEU A 21 -1.05 0.00 -19.95
CA LEU A 21 -2.16 -0.50 -19.14
C LEU A 21 -1.77 -0.59 -17.65
N SER A 22 -0.58 -1.09 -17.35
CA SER A 22 -0.05 -1.14 -15.98
C SER A 22 0.00 0.27 -15.38
N PHE A 23 0.57 1.22 -16.09
CA PHE A 23 0.66 2.61 -15.66
C PHE A 23 -0.72 3.25 -15.43
N LEU A 24 -1.65 3.09 -16.37
CA LEU A 24 -3.01 3.63 -16.27
C LEU A 24 -3.78 3.06 -15.07
N LEU A 25 -3.66 1.76 -14.83
CA LEU A 25 -4.29 1.12 -13.68
C LEU A 25 -3.75 1.67 -12.35
N GLN A 26 -2.45 1.97 -12.28
CA GLN A 26 -1.87 2.58 -11.09
C GLN A 26 -2.33 4.01 -10.89
N VAL A 27 -2.33 4.83 -11.94
CA VAL A 27 -2.84 6.21 -11.88
C VAL A 27 -4.30 6.20 -11.41
N PHE A 28 -5.11 5.30 -11.98
CA PHE A 28 -6.50 5.10 -11.56
C PHE A 28 -6.57 4.75 -10.06
N LEU A 29 -5.78 3.79 -9.58
CA LEU A 29 -5.80 3.45 -8.15
C LEU A 29 -5.32 4.60 -7.28
N VAL A 30 -4.26 5.33 -7.64
CA VAL A 30 -3.78 6.47 -6.83
C VAL A 30 -4.87 7.54 -6.67
N LEU A 31 -5.60 7.85 -7.76
CA LEU A 31 -6.64 8.88 -7.76
C LEU A 31 -7.93 8.44 -7.05
N PHE A 32 -8.40 7.23 -7.33
CA PHE A 32 -9.72 6.77 -6.88
C PHE A 32 -9.68 5.97 -5.57
N ALA A 33 -8.53 5.41 -5.17
CA ALA A 33 -8.37 4.70 -3.90
C ALA A 33 -8.86 5.45 -2.66
N PRO A 34 -8.54 6.75 -2.47
CA PRO A 34 -8.98 7.49 -1.28
C PRO A 34 -10.50 7.58 -1.16
N LEU A 35 -11.22 7.47 -2.28
CA LEU A 35 -12.68 7.54 -2.32
C LEU A 35 -13.33 6.35 -1.62
N ARG A 36 -12.62 5.22 -1.43
CA ARG A 36 -13.10 4.08 -0.65
C ARG A 36 -13.53 4.48 0.77
N LYS A 37 -12.88 5.47 1.38
CA LYS A 37 -13.24 5.96 2.72
C LYS A 37 -14.54 6.76 2.74
N LYS A 38 -14.97 7.32 1.61
CA LYS A 38 -16.04 8.33 1.52
C LYS A 38 -17.28 7.86 0.75
N ILE A 39 -17.13 6.86 -0.11
CA ILE A 39 -18.17 6.47 -1.07
C ILE A 39 -18.68 5.06 -0.75
N MET A 40 -20.01 4.94 -0.58
CA MET A 40 -20.72 3.67 -0.40
C MET A 40 -21.29 3.09 -1.71
N ASN A 41 -20.94 3.63 -2.87
CA ASN A 41 -21.42 3.14 -4.16
C ASN A 41 -20.72 1.83 -4.55
N ASP A 42 -21.48 0.73 -4.53
CA ASP A 42 -21.00 -0.62 -4.84
C ASP A 42 -20.33 -0.73 -6.21
N ARG A 43 -20.78 0.03 -7.22
CA ARG A 43 -20.16 0.02 -8.56
C ARG A 43 -18.74 0.57 -8.52
N ILE A 44 -18.54 1.66 -7.79
CA ILE A 44 -17.22 2.28 -7.65
C ILE A 44 -16.30 1.33 -6.87
N VAL A 45 -16.78 0.77 -5.75
CA VAL A 45 -16.04 -0.22 -4.95
C VAL A 45 -15.67 -1.44 -5.79
N PHE A 46 -16.60 -1.94 -6.62
CA PHE A 46 -16.35 -3.04 -7.53
C PHE A 46 -15.29 -2.71 -8.59
N LEU A 47 -15.36 -1.53 -9.21
CA LEU A 47 -14.35 -1.08 -10.19
C LEU A 47 -12.97 -0.92 -9.55
N LEU A 48 -12.89 -0.37 -8.33
CA LEU A 48 -11.63 -0.33 -7.57
C LEU A 48 -11.09 -1.73 -7.28
N ARG A 49 -11.95 -2.68 -6.90
CA ARG A 49 -11.57 -4.06 -6.65
C ARG A 49 -11.01 -4.72 -7.92
N LEU A 50 -11.68 -4.51 -9.06
CA LEU A 50 -11.25 -5.04 -10.35
C LEU A 50 -9.89 -4.47 -10.75
N ALA A 51 -9.73 -3.14 -10.66
CA ALA A 51 -8.46 -2.48 -10.96
C ALA A 51 -7.34 -2.99 -10.05
N TYR A 52 -7.60 -3.11 -8.74
CA TYR A 52 -6.67 -3.66 -7.76
C TYR A 52 -6.18 -5.06 -8.11
N LEU A 53 -7.09 -5.96 -8.49
CA LEU A 53 -6.72 -7.31 -8.91
C LEU A 53 -5.92 -7.29 -10.22
N MET A 54 -6.29 -6.44 -11.18
CA MET A 54 -5.63 -6.40 -12.49
C MET A 54 -4.20 -5.88 -12.44
N VAL A 55 -3.86 -4.98 -11.51
CA VAL A 55 -2.52 -4.36 -11.46
C VAL A 55 -1.41 -5.39 -11.34
N ASP A 56 -1.55 -6.32 -10.39
CA ASP A 56 -0.54 -7.35 -10.14
C ASP A 56 -0.44 -8.33 -11.31
N TRP A 57 -1.58 -8.71 -11.90
CA TRP A 57 -1.64 -9.60 -13.06
C TRP A 57 -1.01 -8.98 -14.31
N VAL A 58 -1.34 -7.74 -14.64
CA VAL A 58 -0.82 -7.04 -15.83
C VAL A 58 0.69 -6.85 -15.70
N ALA A 59 1.18 -6.48 -14.51
CA ALA A 59 2.62 -6.34 -14.26
C ALA A 59 3.36 -7.68 -14.38
N ALA A 60 2.84 -8.74 -13.75
CA ALA A 60 3.42 -10.09 -13.83
C ALA A 60 3.45 -10.62 -15.27
N PHE A 61 2.34 -10.47 -15.98
CA PHE A 61 2.22 -10.91 -17.37
C PHE A 61 3.16 -10.12 -18.26
N GLY A 62 3.24 -8.80 -18.11
CA GLY A 62 4.16 -7.96 -18.89
C GLY A 62 5.63 -8.35 -18.71
N ILE A 63 6.06 -8.63 -17.46
CA ILE A 63 7.43 -9.11 -17.18
C ILE A 63 7.66 -10.48 -17.83
N GLY A 64 6.73 -11.41 -17.67
CA GLY A 64 6.83 -12.74 -18.27
C GLY A 64 6.85 -12.70 -19.80
N PHE A 65 6.06 -11.81 -20.40
CA PHE A 65 5.99 -11.61 -21.83
C PHE A 65 7.31 -11.02 -22.38
N ILE A 66 7.89 -10.03 -21.72
CA ILE A 66 9.21 -9.48 -22.06
C ILE A 66 10.28 -10.57 -21.95
N SER A 67 10.27 -11.35 -20.88
CA SER A 67 11.21 -12.47 -20.68
C SER A 67 11.11 -13.53 -21.77
N HIS A 68 9.89 -13.91 -22.17
CA HIS A 68 9.68 -14.89 -23.23
C HIS A 68 10.19 -14.41 -24.59
N ASN A 69 9.93 -13.15 -24.96
CA ASN A 69 10.32 -12.62 -26.26
C ASN A 69 11.84 -12.52 -26.43
N GLN A 70 12.59 -12.34 -25.35
CA GLN A 70 14.04 -12.28 -25.44
C GLN A 70 14.66 -13.63 -25.80
N GLY A 71 14.03 -14.75 -25.43
CA GLY A 71 14.48 -16.09 -25.82
C GLY A 71 14.35 -16.41 -27.32
N SER A 72 13.59 -15.63 -28.10
CA SER A 72 13.22 -15.94 -29.49
C SER A 72 13.71 -14.95 -30.56
N LEU A 73 14.33 -13.83 -30.18
CA LEU A 73 14.78 -12.79 -31.12
C LEU A 73 16.24 -13.00 -31.59
N SER A 74 16.50 -12.71 -32.86
CA SER A 74 17.83 -12.81 -33.49
C SER A 74 18.75 -11.64 -33.10
N THR A 75 20.05 -11.93 -32.95
CA THR A 75 21.10 -11.14 -32.30
C THR A 75 21.24 -9.67 -32.71
N TYR A 76 20.73 -9.25 -33.87
CA TYR A 76 20.88 -7.87 -34.39
C TYR A 76 19.72 -6.93 -34.09
N ALA A 77 18.50 -7.44 -33.82
CA ALA A 77 17.33 -6.61 -33.45
C ALA A 77 17.25 -6.32 -31.94
N ILE A 78 18.09 -7.00 -31.14
CA ILE A 78 18.05 -7.00 -29.68
C ILE A 78 18.64 -5.72 -29.07
N GLU A 79 19.60 -5.06 -29.73
CA GLU A 79 20.41 -4.06 -29.05
C GLU A 79 19.61 -2.80 -28.63
N VAL A 80 18.81 -2.20 -29.51
CA VAL A 80 18.13 -0.91 -29.20
C VAL A 80 16.71 -1.07 -28.62
N ASP A 81 16.03 -2.19 -28.88
CA ASP A 81 14.72 -2.51 -28.31
C ASP A 81 14.84 -3.31 -26.99
N GLY A 82 15.80 -4.24 -26.91
CA GLY A 82 16.01 -5.08 -25.71
C GLY A 82 16.37 -4.26 -24.47
N ALA A 83 17.34 -3.34 -24.58
CA ALA A 83 17.73 -2.49 -23.45
C ALA A 83 16.56 -1.67 -22.88
N LEU A 84 15.63 -1.24 -23.74
CA LEU A 84 14.42 -0.54 -23.31
C LEU A 84 13.38 -1.48 -22.70
N GLN A 85 13.22 -2.68 -23.24
CA GLN A 85 12.35 -3.69 -22.67
C GLN A 85 12.82 -4.14 -21.28
N ALA A 86 14.14 -4.27 -21.06
CA ALA A 86 14.69 -4.48 -19.72
C ALA A 86 14.36 -3.33 -18.77
N PHE A 87 14.46 -2.09 -19.25
CA PHE A 87 14.05 -0.91 -18.49
C PHE A 87 12.56 -0.95 -18.12
N TRP A 88 11.69 -1.29 -19.07
CA TRP A 88 10.26 -1.47 -18.81
C TRP A 88 9.97 -2.64 -17.87
N ALA A 89 10.74 -3.73 -17.92
CA ALA A 89 10.61 -4.82 -16.97
C ALA A 89 10.92 -4.35 -15.53
N SER A 90 11.94 -3.50 -15.32
CA SER A 90 12.17 -2.84 -14.03
C SER A 90 10.97 -2.01 -13.58
N PHE A 91 10.35 -1.26 -14.50
CA PHE A 91 9.19 -0.43 -14.21
C PHE A 91 7.97 -1.28 -13.84
N LEU A 92 7.71 -2.36 -14.56
CA LEU A 92 6.64 -3.28 -14.23
C LEU A 92 6.87 -3.95 -12.86
N LEU A 93 8.13 -4.26 -12.53
CA LEU A 93 8.48 -4.76 -11.20
C LEU A 93 8.25 -3.68 -10.13
N LEU A 94 8.64 -2.44 -10.39
CA LEU A 94 8.32 -1.30 -9.52
C LEU A 94 6.81 -1.11 -9.37
N HIS A 95 6.06 -1.36 -10.44
CA HIS A 95 4.62 -1.18 -10.45
C HIS A 95 3.88 -2.20 -9.60
N LEU A 96 4.39 -3.42 -9.54
CA LEU A 96 3.94 -4.48 -8.66
C LEU A 96 4.02 -4.09 -7.17
N GLY A 97 4.91 -3.14 -6.81
CA GLY A 97 4.99 -2.58 -5.47
C GLY A 97 3.71 -1.85 -5.02
N GLY A 98 2.81 -1.54 -5.96
CA GLY A 98 1.49 -0.96 -5.71
C GLY A 98 1.53 0.51 -5.25
N PRO A 99 0.39 1.22 -5.25
CA PRO A 99 0.30 2.55 -4.67
C PRO A 99 0.29 2.48 -3.14
N ASP A 100 0.85 3.49 -2.47
CA ASP A 100 0.91 3.54 -1.00
C ASP A 100 -0.48 3.66 -0.34
N THR A 101 -1.48 4.08 -1.12
CA THR A 101 -2.85 4.35 -0.69
C THR A 101 -3.66 3.09 -0.39
N ILE A 102 -3.39 1.96 -1.06
CA ILE A 102 -4.10 0.67 -0.88
C ILE A 102 -3.10 -0.48 -0.90
N ILE A 103 -3.02 -1.20 0.21
CA ILE A 103 -2.19 -2.41 0.30
C ILE A 103 -3.02 -3.68 0.15
N ALA A 104 -4.23 -3.67 0.74
CA ALA A 104 -5.12 -4.82 0.75
C ALA A 104 -6.55 -4.35 0.54
N PHE A 105 -7.30 -5.08 -0.28
CA PHE A 105 -8.73 -4.81 -0.47
C PHE A 105 -9.55 -5.50 0.63
N SER A 106 -9.16 -6.72 1.01
CA SER A 106 -9.71 -7.48 2.14
C SER A 106 -8.65 -7.91 3.15
N LEU A 107 -9.06 -8.28 4.37
CA LEU A 107 -8.16 -8.85 5.37
C LEU A 107 -7.58 -10.19 4.91
N GLU A 108 -8.36 -10.98 4.20
CA GLU A 108 -7.96 -12.24 3.59
C GLU A 108 -6.78 -12.04 2.63
N ASP A 109 -6.77 -10.96 1.86
CA ASP A 109 -5.67 -10.64 0.93
C ASP A 109 -4.34 -10.47 1.68
N SER A 110 -4.37 -9.78 2.83
CA SER A 110 -3.19 -9.61 3.68
C SER A 110 -2.70 -10.92 4.30
N SER A 111 -3.61 -11.87 4.56
CA SER A 111 -3.25 -13.19 5.06
C SER A 111 -2.50 -14.05 4.03
N LEU A 112 -2.69 -13.75 2.74
CA LEU A 112 -2.03 -14.43 1.62
C LEU A 112 -0.67 -13.83 1.26
N TRP A 113 -0.06 -13.01 2.13
CA TRP A 113 1.25 -12.38 1.90
C TRP A 113 2.33 -13.35 1.43
N ARG A 114 2.32 -14.62 1.88
CA ARG A 114 3.28 -15.64 1.43
C ARG A 114 3.15 -15.97 -0.07
N ARG A 115 1.94 -15.91 -0.62
CA ARG A 115 1.70 -16.10 -2.06
C ARG A 115 2.25 -14.91 -2.85
N HIS A 116 2.03 -13.69 -2.35
CA HIS A 116 2.62 -12.48 -2.93
C HIS A 116 4.15 -12.50 -2.87
N LEU A 117 4.75 -13.00 -1.77
CA LEU A 117 6.20 -13.20 -1.68
C LEU A 117 6.69 -14.17 -2.76
N LEU A 118 6.01 -15.31 -2.93
CA LEU A 118 6.42 -16.31 -3.92
C LEU A 118 6.34 -15.73 -5.35
N GLY A 119 5.24 -15.06 -5.70
CA GLY A 119 5.09 -14.39 -6.99
C GLY A 119 6.20 -13.34 -7.23
N PHE A 120 6.49 -12.54 -6.20
CA PHE A 120 7.55 -11.54 -6.25
C PHE A 120 8.93 -12.18 -6.50
N ILE A 121 9.27 -13.31 -5.86
CA ILE A 121 10.53 -14.02 -6.12
C ILE A 121 10.63 -14.45 -7.59
N PHE A 122 9.56 -15.00 -8.16
CA PHE A 122 9.54 -15.39 -9.57
C PHE A 122 9.70 -14.19 -10.52
N GLN A 123 9.05 -13.05 -10.21
CA GLN A 123 9.14 -11.84 -11.03
C GLN A 123 10.52 -11.19 -10.95
N VAL A 124 11.15 -11.18 -9.77
CA VAL A 124 12.55 -10.75 -9.61
C VAL A 124 13.47 -11.66 -10.43
N GLY A 125 13.28 -12.98 -10.34
CA GLY A 125 14.05 -13.95 -11.14
C GLY A 125 13.91 -13.73 -12.64
N ALA A 126 12.68 -13.55 -13.13
CA ALA A 126 12.42 -13.26 -14.55
C ALA A 126 13.05 -11.95 -15.01
N THR A 127 13.06 -10.91 -14.16
CA THR A 127 13.67 -9.62 -14.47
C THR A 127 15.21 -9.73 -14.48
N ILE A 128 15.80 -10.49 -13.57
CA ILE A 128 17.25 -10.76 -13.57
C ILE A 128 17.65 -11.55 -14.82
N TYR A 129 16.85 -12.52 -15.24
CA TYR A 129 17.08 -13.27 -16.47
C TYR A 129 17.14 -12.36 -17.70
N VAL A 130 16.18 -11.43 -17.81
CA VAL A 130 16.16 -10.38 -18.84
C VAL A 130 17.46 -9.55 -18.85
N TYR A 131 17.98 -9.19 -17.67
CA TYR A 131 19.24 -8.45 -17.58
C TYR A 131 20.46 -9.25 -18.03
N MET A 132 20.52 -10.53 -17.64
CA MET A 132 21.60 -11.42 -18.05
C MET A 132 21.66 -11.59 -19.56
N GLN A 133 20.51 -11.51 -20.24
CA GLN A 133 20.46 -11.65 -21.69
C GLN A 133 20.84 -10.36 -22.43
N ILE A 134 20.50 -9.18 -21.91
CA ILE A 134 20.68 -7.92 -22.64
C ILE A 134 21.97 -7.18 -22.28
N PHE A 135 22.33 -7.10 -21.00
CA PHE A 135 23.46 -6.27 -20.58
C PHE A 135 24.83 -6.71 -21.04
N PRO A 136 25.11 -7.99 -21.39
CA PRO A 136 26.37 -8.32 -22.06
C PRO A 136 26.55 -7.64 -23.42
N SER A 137 25.46 -7.24 -24.08
CA SER A 137 25.48 -6.67 -25.44
C SER A 137 25.27 -5.16 -25.45
N ASN A 138 24.39 -4.62 -24.58
CA ASN A 138 24.11 -3.19 -24.55
C ASN A 138 24.07 -2.62 -23.12
N HIS A 139 25.00 -1.72 -22.81
CA HIS A 139 25.11 -1.05 -21.51
C HIS A 139 24.41 0.32 -21.44
N LEU A 140 23.85 0.83 -22.54
CA LEU A 140 23.32 2.19 -22.65
C LEU A 140 22.29 2.54 -21.54
N LEU A 141 21.38 1.60 -21.23
CA LEU A 141 20.34 1.76 -20.22
C LEU A 141 20.61 0.95 -18.94
N ALA A 142 21.81 0.41 -18.74
CA ALA A 142 22.08 -0.47 -17.60
C ALA A 142 21.94 0.24 -16.25
N ILE A 143 22.54 1.43 -16.13
CA ILE A 143 22.47 2.25 -14.89
C ILE A 143 21.02 2.62 -14.53
N PRO A 144 20.24 3.29 -15.42
CA PRO A 144 18.86 3.66 -15.08
C PRO A 144 17.96 2.44 -14.83
N THR A 145 18.17 1.33 -15.56
CA THR A 145 17.43 0.07 -15.34
C THR A 145 17.70 -0.52 -13.95
N MET A 146 18.96 -0.54 -13.49
CA MET A 146 19.34 -1.04 -12.16
C MET A 146 18.82 -0.15 -11.03
N LEU A 147 18.82 1.17 -11.21
CA LEU A 147 18.25 2.11 -10.23
C LEU A 147 16.75 1.87 -10.03
N VAL A 148 16.00 1.74 -11.13
CA VAL A 148 14.55 1.47 -11.09
C VAL A 148 14.28 0.07 -10.53
N PHE A 149 15.10 -0.92 -10.86
CA PHE A 149 15.00 -2.27 -10.31
C PHE A 149 15.14 -2.28 -8.78
N LEU A 150 16.15 -1.59 -8.26
CA LEU A 150 16.39 -1.50 -6.81
C LEU A 150 15.23 -0.77 -6.10
N ALA A 151 14.72 0.31 -6.70
CA ALA A 151 13.52 0.99 -6.24
C ALA A 151 12.31 0.04 -6.24
N GLY A 152 12.19 -0.81 -7.26
CA GLY A 152 11.14 -1.82 -7.36
C GLY A 152 11.21 -2.89 -6.29
N ILE A 153 12.40 -3.46 -6.04
CA ILE A 153 12.61 -4.43 -4.95
C ILE A 153 12.21 -3.81 -3.61
N THR A 154 12.71 -2.60 -3.36
CA THR A 154 12.44 -1.81 -2.16
C THR A 154 10.93 -1.65 -1.92
N LYS A 155 10.21 -1.18 -2.95
CA LYS A 155 8.78 -0.91 -2.86
C LYS A 155 7.94 -2.17 -2.64
N ASN A 156 8.32 -3.27 -3.28
CA ASN A 156 7.67 -4.57 -3.07
C ASN A 156 7.97 -5.15 -1.68
N ALA A 157 9.19 -4.98 -1.17
CA ALA A 157 9.55 -5.42 0.18
C ALA A 157 8.75 -4.67 1.25
N GLU A 158 8.54 -3.36 1.06
CA GLU A 158 7.63 -2.55 1.89
C GLU A 158 6.20 -3.09 1.87
N ARG A 159 5.64 -3.29 0.67
CA ARG A 159 4.29 -3.83 0.50
C ARG A 159 4.15 -5.18 1.20
N LEU A 160 5.12 -6.07 1.01
CA LEU A 160 5.11 -7.41 1.60
C LEU A 160 5.16 -7.36 3.12
N ARG A 161 6.00 -6.48 3.69
CA ARG A 161 6.08 -6.32 5.14
C ARG A 161 4.78 -5.77 5.71
N ALA A 162 4.18 -4.79 5.04
CA ALA A 162 2.91 -4.23 5.46
C ALA A 162 1.79 -5.29 5.43
N LEU A 163 1.70 -6.10 4.37
CA LEU A 163 0.78 -7.25 4.29
C LEU A 163 1.02 -8.26 5.42
N ASN A 164 2.29 -8.59 5.70
CA ASN A 164 2.63 -9.50 6.80
C ASN A 164 2.24 -8.91 8.17
N LEU A 165 2.46 -7.61 8.39
CA LEU A 165 2.07 -6.91 9.63
C LEU A 165 0.55 -6.85 9.83
N SER A 166 -0.20 -6.57 8.77
CA SER A 166 -1.67 -6.48 8.80
C SER A 166 -2.34 -7.86 8.73
N SER A 167 -1.59 -8.93 8.45
CA SER A 167 -2.13 -10.28 8.36
C SER A 167 -2.86 -10.69 9.64
N PHE A 168 -4.06 -11.26 9.48
CA PHE A 168 -4.94 -11.63 10.58
C PHE A 168 -4.23 -12.47 11.66
N SER A 169 -3.39 -13.44 11.26
CA SER A 169 -2.68 -14.31 12.21
C SER A 169 -1.69 -13.53 13.09
N ARG A 170 -0.93 -12.60 12.52
CA ARG A 170 0.05 -11.80 13.25
C ARG A 170 -0.63 -10.75 14.12
N LEU A 171 -1.63 -10.09 13.58
CA LEU A 171 -2.44 -9.10 14.26
C LEU A 171 -3.18 -9.75 15.45
N ARG A 172 -3.80 -10.93 15.26
CA ARG A 172 -4.41 -11.72 16.35
C ARG A 172 -3.39 -12.11 17.43
N LYS A 173 -2.19 -12.56 17.05
CA LYS A 173 -1.13 -12.88 18.01
C LYS A 173 -0.73 -11.65 18.84
N SER A 174 -0.57 -10.49 18.21
CA SER A 174 -0.24 -9.24 18.91
C SER A 174 -1.32 -8.81 19.90
N MET A 175 -2.60 -8.92 19.50
CA MET A 175 -3.74 -8.61 20.35
C MET A 175 -3.84 -9.58 21.53
N LEU A 176 -3.63 -10.87 21.29
CA LEU A 176 -3.64 -11.90 22.33
C LEU A 176 -2.56 -11.62 23.39
N LEU A 177 -1.33 -11.29 22.97
CA LEU A 177 -0.26 -10.92 23.89
C LEU A 177 -0.63 -9.66 24.70
N SER A 178 -1.20 -8.64 24.06
CA SER A 178 -1.64 -7.42 24.77
C SER A 178 -2.77 -7.67 25.77
N LEU A 179 -3.69 -8.60 25.45
CA LEU A 179 -4.73 -9.01 26.38
C LEU A 179 -4.16 -9.78 27.57
N GLN A 180 -3.23 -10.70 27.33
CA GLN A 180 -2.59 -11.47 28.39
C GLN A 180 -1.82 -10.55 29.34
N SER A 181 -1.05 -9.60 28.81
CA SER A 181 -0.34 -8.63 29.64
C SER A 181 -1.29 -7.77 30.46
N LYS A 182 -2.41 -7.31 29.87
CA LYS A 182 -3.41 -6.50 30.59
C LYS A 182 -4.13 -7.29 31.66
N LYS A 183 -4.48 -8.55 31.39
CA LYS A 183 -5.09 -9.46 32.37
C LYS A 183 -4.14 -9.74 33.54
N ILE A 184 -2.85 -9.94 33.26
CA ILE A 184 -1.83 -10.12 34.31
C ILE A 184 -1.73 -8.84 35.15
N ALA A 185 -1.63 -7.68 34.51
CA ALA A 185 -1.55 -6.39 35.21
C ALA A 185 -2.72 -6.19 36.18
N PHE A 186 -3.95 -6.48 35.75
CA PHE A 186 -5.14 -6.41 36.60
C PHE A 186 -5.08 -7.36 37.81
N LEU A 187 -4.51 -8.56 37.62
CA LEU A 187 -4.37 -9.54 38.71
C LEU A 187 -3.22 -9.19 39.68
N THR A 188 -2.21 -8.44 39.24
CA THR A 188 -1.00 -8.15 40.03
C THR A 188 -1.01 -6.78 40.71
N ASP A 189 -1.69 -5.79 40.13
CA ASP A 189 -1.71 -4.43 40.65
C ASP A 189 -3.03 -3.75 40.27
N GLU A 190 -3.94 -3.63 41.24
CA GLU A 190 -5.28 -3.03 41.07
C GLU A 190 -5.19 -1.52 40.73
N SER A 191 -4.02 -0.89 40.91
CA SER A 191 -3.87 0.57 40.91
C SER A 191 -3.42 1.22 39.59
N LEU A 192 -2.92 0.46 38.61
CA LEU A 192 -2.21 1.03 37.45
C LEU A 192 -3.07 1.31 36.20
N HIS A 193 -4.26 0.72 36.08
CA HIS A 193 -5.15 0.97 34.92
C HIS A 193 -6.44 1.74 35.23
N ASP A 194 -6.72 2.00 36.51
CA ASP A 194 -7.86 2.82 36.94
C ASP A 194 -7.72 4.28 36.48
N ASN A 195 -6.51 4.73 36.14
CA ASN A 195 -6.26 6.14 35.79
C ASN A 195 -6.73 6.56 34.39
N GLU A 196 -6.55 5.75 33.35
CA GLU A 196 -6.74 6.23 31.97
C GLU A 196 -8.24 6.26 31.59
N GLY A 197 -8.97 5.21 31.94
CA GLY A 197 -10.42 5.13 31.80
C GLY A 197 -11.15 6.21 32.60
N ASP A 198 -10.77 6.38 33.87
CA ASP A 198 -11.37 7.41 34.72
C ASP A 198 -10.96 8.82 34.31
N GLN A 199 -9.77 9.01 33.74
CA GLN A 199 -9.38 10.31 33.19
C GLN A 199 -10.30 10.72 32.04
N LEU A 200 -10.69 9.79 31.15
CA LEU A 200 -11.65 10.05 30.08
C LEU A 200 -13.02 10.47 30.65
N ILE A 201 -13.49 9.78 31.69
CA ILE A 201 -14.76 10.11 32.36
C ILE A 201 -14.67 11.46 33.08
N LYS A 202 -13.54 11.78 33.72
CA LYS A 202 -13.28 13.08 34.35
C LYS A 202 -13.28 14.20 33.30
N GLU A 203 -12.56 14.04 32.19
CA GLU A 203 -12.54 15.00 31.07
C GLU A 203 -13.95 15.26 30.52
N LEU A 204 -14.72 14.20 30.29
CA LEU A 204 -16.14 14.27 29.90
C LEU A 204 -16.99 15.05 30.90
N ASN A 205 -16.83 14.77 32.19
CA ASN A 205 -17.62 15.39 33.25
C ASN A 205 -17.28 16.87 33.44
N VAL A 206 -16.02 17.25 33.31
CA VAL A 206 -15.58 18.66 33.32
C VAL A 206 -16.23 19.42 32.16
N GLN A 207 -16.22 18.85 30.96
CA GLN A 207 -16.87 19.46 29.78
C GLN A 207 -18.40 19.43 29.85
N ARG A 208 -18.99 18.47 30.59
CA ARG A 208 -20.42 18.46 30.89
C ARG A 208 -20.82 19.52 31.91
N GLY A 209 -19.99 19.79 32.92
CA GLY A 209 -20.22 20.90 33.86
C GLY A 209 -20.25 22.26 33.15
N ALA A 210 -19.43 22.43 32.10
CA ALA A 210 -19.43 23.60 31.24
C ALA A 210 -20.66 23.71 30.31
N ARG A 211 -21.35 22.60 30.00
CA ARG A 211 -22.58 22.54 29.18
C ARG A 211 -23.82 23.15 29.85
N TYR A 212 -23.74 23.51 31.13
CA TYR A 212 -24.89 24.06 31.86
C TYR A 212 -25.19 25.53 31.54
N TYR A 213 -24.34 26.22 30.76
CA TYR A 213 -24.44 27.67 30.56
C TYR A 213 -24.80 28.21 29.17
N ASP A 214 -24.66 27.46 28.06
CA ASP A 214 -25.33 27.67 26.73
C ASP A 214 -24.66 26.78 25.65
N GLU A 215 -25.40 26.46 24.59
CA GLU A 215 -25.10 25.63 23.40
C GLU A 215 -24.47 24.24 23.64
N GLU A 216 -24.76 23.27 22.77
CA GLU A 216 -24.10 21.96 22.82
C GLU A 216 -22.59 22.12 22.56
N VAL A 217 -21.81 22.37 23.61
CA VAL A 217 -20.36 22.47 23.54
C VAL A 217 -19.80 21.12 23.11
N LYS A 218 -19.49 21.02 21.81
CA LYS A 218 -18.86 19.85 21.19
C LYS A 218 -17.51 19.57 21.83
N LEU A 219 -17.15 18.29 21.93
CA LEU A 219 -15.81 17.92 22.39
C LEU A 219 -14.72 18.54 21.48
N PRO A 220 -13.63 19.08 22.05
CA PRO A 220 -12.45 19.48 21.28
C PRO A 220 -11.94 18.32 20.43
N GLU A 221 -11.43 18.61 19.22
CA GLU A 221 -10.96 17.56 18.31
C GLU A 221 -9.83 16.71 18.90
N SER A 222 -8.91 17.33 19.64
CA SER A 222 -7.83 16.61 20.34
C SER A 222 -8.37 15.60 21.37
N THR A 223 -9.41 15.99 22.11
CA THR A 223 -10.11 15.12 23.06
C THR A 223 -10.78 13.96 22.31
N VAL A 224 -11.51 14.22 21.23
CA VAL A 224 -12.14 13.18 20.40
C VAL A 224 -11.12 12.17 19.90
N VAL A 225 -9.97 12.63 19.39
CA VAL A 225 -8.91 11.76 18.89
C VAL A 225 -8.30 10.91 20.01
N LYS A 226 -8.04 11.48 21.18
CA LYS A 226 -7.54 10.76 22.36
C LYS A 226 -8.51 9.67 22.81
N HIS A 227 -9.79 10.01 22.93
CA HIS A 227 -10.85 9.07 23.30
C HIS A 227 -11.02 7.95 22.27
N ALA A 228 -11.04 8.31 20.98
CA ALA A 228 -11.13 7.35 19.88
C ALA A 228 -9.92 6.40 19.86
N HIS A 229 -8.72 6.88 20.19
CA HIS A 229 -7.54 6.02 20.27
C HIS A 229 -7.67 5.00 21.41
N TYR A 230 -8.18 5.41 22.58
CA TYR A 230 -8.45 4.50 23.69
C TYR A 230 -9.45 3.41 23.30
N PHE A 231 -10.59 3.77 22.73
CA PHE A 231 -11.60 2.80 22.28
C PHE A 231 -11.09 1.92 21.14
N PHE A 232 -10.30 2.47 20.21
CA PHE A 232 -9.62 1.69 19.19
C PHE A 232 -8.75 0.59 19.81
N GLN A 233 -7.99 0.87 20.88
CA GLN A 233 -7.16 -0.17 21.53
C GLN A 233 -8.01 -1.30 22.13
N ILE A 234 -9.17 -0.97 22.71
CA ILE A 234 -10.14 -1.95 23.20
C ILE A 234 -10.71 -2.75 22.02
N PHE A 235 -11.35 -2.06 21.06
CA PHE A 235 -12.05 -2.68 19.93
C PHE A 235 -11.13 -3.52 19.05
N ARG A 236 -9.85 -3.14 18.95
CA ARG A 236 -8.83 -3.90 18.22
C ARG A 236 -8.84 -5.38 18.63
N VAL A 237 -9.04 -5.70 19.91
CA VAL A 237 -9.16 -7.09 20.40
C VAL A 237 -10.23 -7.90 19.65
N PHE A 238 -11.39 -7.29 19.37
CA PHE A 238 -12.49 -7.93 18.66
C PHE A 238 -12.13 -8.31 17.23
N ILE A 239 -11.33 -7.48 16.54
CA ILE A 239 -10.82 -7.78 15.20
C ILE A 239 -10.04 -9.10 15.18
N GLY A 240 -9.37 -9.45 16.28
CA GLY A 240 -8.66 -10.72 16.44
C GLY A 240 -9.54 -11.93 16.75
N ASN A 241 -10.88 -11.79 16.72
CA ASN A 241 -11.84 -12.77 17.23
C ASN A 241 -11.57 -13.14 18.70
N LEU A 242 -11.20 -12.15 19.52
CA LEU A 242 -10.96 -12.30 20.96
C LEU A 242 -12.08 -11.60 21.74
N ILE A 243 -12.33 -12.08 22.96
CA ILE A 243 -13.39 -11.55 23.84
C ILE A 243 -12.82 -10.40 24.67
N PHE A 244 -13.60 -9.32 24.82
CA PHE A 244 -13.25 -8.20 25.69
C PHE A 244 -13.15 -8.62 27.16
N ILE A 245 -12.26 -7.98 27.90
CA ILE A 245 -12.23 -8.10 29.36
C ILE A 245 -13.45 -7.35 29.93
N TYR A 246 -13.92 -7.77 31.10
CA TYR A 246 -15.15 -7.25 31.71
C TYR A 246 -15.07 -5.74 31.96
N GLU A 247 -13.92 -5.27 32.45
CA GLU A 247 -13.65 -3.89 32.83
C GLU A 247 -13.71 -2.96 31.61
N ASP A 248 -13.10 -3.35 30.49
CA ASP A 248 -13.14 -2.58 29.24
C ASP A 248 -14.57 -2.42 28.70
N ARG A 249 -15.38 -3.47 28.86
CA ARG A 249 -16.79 -3.46 28.45
C ARG A 249 -17.64 -2.59 29.38
N GLU A 250 -17.35 -2.58 30.67
CA GLU A 250 -18.02 -1.71 31.64
C GLU A 250 -17.66 -0.24 31.41
N MET A 251 -16.38 0.06 31.22
CA MET A 251 -15.88 1.41 30.92
C MET A 251 -16.48 1.97 29.62
N SER A 252 -16.52 1.17 28.55
CA SER A 252 -17.16 1.57 27.30
C SER A 252 -18.64 1.90 27.51
N ARG A 253 -19.36 1.08 28.27
CA ARG A 253 -20.79 1.35 28.58
C ARG A 253 -20.97 2.62 29.41
N LYS A 254 -20.12 2.84 30.42
CA LYS A 254 -20.15 4.05 31.26
C LYS A 254 -19.87 5.30 30.43
N TYR A 255 -18.90 5.25 29.51
CA TYR A 255 -18.58 6.36 28.62
C TYR A 255 -19.72 6.70 27.65
N PHE A 256 -20.18 5.70 26.88
CA PHE A 256 -21.18 5.93 25.84
C PHE A 256 -22.58 6.27 26.38
N ARG A 257 -22.87 5.97 27.65
CA ARG A 257 -24.07 6.45 28.35
C ARG A 257 -24.02 7.93 28.74
N ASN A 258 -22.82 8.50 28.87
CA ASN A 258 -22.61 9.84 29.41
C ASN A 258 -22.23 10.88 28.34
N VAL A 259 -21.67 10.45 27.21
CA VAL A 259 -21.33 11.30 26.07
C VAL A 259 -22.58 11.70 25.27
N SER A 260 -22.55 12.84 24.57
CA SER A 260 -23.62 13.24 23.65
C SER A 260 -23.68 12.31 22.44
N ALA A 261 -24.83 12.20 21.78
CA ALA A 261 -24.96 11.37 20.58
C ALA A 261 -24.04 11.83 19.44
N ILE A 262 -23.88 13.15 19.27
CA ILE A 262 -23.02 13.75 18.24
C ILE A 262 -21.55 13.45 18.52
N ASP A 263 -21.11 13.62 19.77
CA ASP A 263 -19.72 13.33 20.13
C ASP A 263 -19.43 11.83 20.16
N ALA A 264 -20.41 10.98 20.49
CA ALA A 264 -20.31 9.52 20.32
C ALA A 264 -20.02 9.16 18.86
N LEU A 265 -20.80 9.71 17.92
CA LEU A 265 -20.60 9.49 16.49
C LEU A 265 -19.24 9.98 16.02
N ARG A 266 -18.76 11.13 16.52
CA ARG A 266 -17.42 11.64 16.20
C ARG A 266 -16.32 10.71 16.70
N VAL A 267 -16.40 10.25 17.95
CA VAL A 267 -15.44 9.29 18.53
C VAL A 267 -15.43 7.99 17.74
N ILE A 268 -16.61 7.42 17.45
CA ILE A 268 -16.74 6.19 16.65
C ILE A 268 -16.20 6.40 15.23
N SER A 269 -16.46 7.55 14.61
CA SER A 269 -15.94 7.85 13.27
C SER A 269 -14.41 7.88 13.23
N VAL A 270 -13.77 8.46 14.24
CA VAL A 270 -12.29 8.48 14.32
C VAL A 270 -11.75 7.09 14.66
N GLU A 271 -12.42 6.35 15.54
CA GLU A 271 -12.09 4.96 15.88
C GLU A 271 -12.12 4.06 14.65
N LEU A 272 -13.19 4.13 13.85
CA LEU A 272 -13.32 3.40 12.58
C LEU A 272 -12.23 3.80 11.58
N ASN A 273 -11.80 5.06 11.56
CA ASN A 273 -10.67 5.47 10.72
C ASN A 273 -9.35 4.83 11.19
N PHE A 274 -9.10 4.72 12.50
CA PHE A 274 -7.93 3.98 13.01
C PHE A 274 -7.97 2.51 12.62
N ILE A 275 -9.14 1.86 12.73
CA ILE A 275 -9.33 0.47 12.28
C ILE A 275 -9.01 0.36 10.79
N TYR A 276 -9.56 1.24 9.96
CA TYR A 276 -9.29 1.24 8.53
C TYR A 276 -7.79 1.38 8.23
N GLU A 277 -7.12 2.31 8.90
CA GLU A 277 -5.68 2.54 8.71
C GLU A 277 -4.85 1.32 9.06
N VAL A 278 -5.17 0.66 10.18
CA VAL A 278 -4.49 -0.56 10.63
C VAL A 278 -4.70 -1.74 9.68
N LEU A 279 -5.91 -1.90 9.13
CA LEU A 279 -6.25 -3.08 8.33
C LEU A 279 -5.91 -2.93 6.83
N TYR A 280 -6.01 -1.74 6.27
CA TYR A 280 -6.02 -1.55 4.81
C TYR A 280 -4.91 -0.64 4.26
N THR A 281 -4.11 0.01 5.13
CA THR A 281 -3.09 0.99 4.71
C THR A 281 -1.68 0.67 5.21
N LYS A 282 -0.68 1.46 4.77
CA LYS A 282 0.74 1.32 5.21
C LYS A 282 0.96 1.78 6.65
N ALA A 283 -0.08 2.27 7.34
CA ALA A 283 0.03 2.86 8.66
C ALA A 283 0.79 1.98 9.68
N LEU A 284 0.50 0.68 9.77
CA LEU A 284 1.22 -0.22 10.68
C LEU A 284 2.72 -0.33 10.40
N ALA A 285 3.13 -0.23 9.13
CA ALA A 285 4.54 -0.24 8.76
C ALA A 285 5.20 1.11 9.06
N ILE A 286 4.49 2.22 8.86
CA ILE A 286 4.97 3.60 9.01
C ILE A 286 5.09 4.03 10.48
N TYR A 287 4.18 3.62 11.37
CA TYR A 287 4.18 4.00 12.79
C TYR A 287 5.09 3.13 13.68
N SER A 288 5.82 2.17 13.10
CA SER A 288 6.83 1.38 13.82
C SER A 288 8.18 2.10 13.83
N LEU A 289 9.10 1.75 14.74
CA LEU A 289 10.50 2.23 14.71
C LEU A 289 11.18 1.96 13.35
N TRP A 290 10.76 0.89 12.68
CA TRP A 290 11.18 0.55 11.32
C TRP A 290 10.59 1.46 10.24
N GLY A 291 9.55 2.23 10.56
CA GLY A 291 8.96 3.24 9.69
C GLY A 291 9.93 4.36 9.32
N TYR A 292 10.86 4.73 10.21
CA TYR A 292 11.93 5.67 9.87
C TYR A 292 12.89 5.11 8.83
N ILE A 293 13.26 3.82 8.97
CA ILE A 293 14.08 3.11 7.98
C ILE A 293 13.35 3.07 6.64
N PHE A 294 12.04 2.80 6.63
CA PHE A 294 11.25 2.83 5.39
C PHE A 294 11.13 4.20 4.77
N ARG A 295 10.99 5.27 5.55
CA ARG A 295 11.01 6.64 5.01
C ARG A 295 12.34 6.96 4.34
N PHE A 296 13.44 6.54 4.95
CA PHE A 296 14.77 6.71 4.35
C PHE A 296 14.93 5.89 3.06
N ILE A 297 14.46 4.64 3.09
CA ILE A 297 14.46 3.75 1.93
C ILE A 297 13.57 4.30 0.80
N ALA A 298 12.38 4.82 1.10
CA ALA A 298 11.49 5.45 0.13
C ALA A 298 12.12 6.71 -0.49
N PHE A 299 12.85 7.50 0.31
CA PHE A 299 13.63 8.63 -0.19
C PHE A 299 14.75 8.17 -1.15
N ILE A 300 15.45 7.07 -0.84
CA ILE A 300 16.44 6.46 -1.74
C ILE A 300 15.77 5.97 -3.03
N ALA A 301 14.60 5.34 -2.94
CA ALA A 301 13.86 4.87 -4.11
C ALA A 301 13.42 6.04 -5.01
N PHE A 302 12.91 7.13 -4.42
CA PHE A 302 12.53 8.34 -5.14
C PHE A 302 13.74 8.99 -5.84
N THR A 303 14.85 9.17 -5.10
CA THR A 303 16.08 9.72 -5.69
C THR A 303 16.66 8.84 -6.79
N SER A 304 16.52 7.52 -6.69
CA SER A 304 16.92 6.57 -7.74
C SER A 304 16.11 6.75 -9.03
N ILE A 305 14.79 6.99 -8.93
CA ILE A 305 13.92 7.25 -10.08
C ILE A 305 14.26 8.61 -10.72
N VAL A 306 14.45 9.65 -9.91
CA VAL A 306 14.87 10.98 -10.41
C VAL A 306 16.22 10.88 -11.12
N LEU A 307 17.17 10.15 -10.55
CA LEU A 307 18.47 9.93 -11.18
C LEU A 307 18.32 9.15 -12.50
N ALA A 308 17.47 8.12 -12.55
CA ALA A 308 17.17 7.40 -13.79
C ALA A 308 16.57 8.33 -14.86
N PHE A 309 15.68 9.26 -14.48
CA PHE A 309 15.12 10.27 -15.38
C PHE A 309 16.20 11.23 -15.92
N VAL A 310 17.08 11.72 -15.05
CA VAL A 310 18.19 12.59 -15.45
C VAL A 310 19.14 11.86 -16.41
N VAL A 311 19.51 10.62 -16.10
CA VAL A 311 20.37 9.80 -16.97
C VAL A 311 19.69 9.56 -18.32
N PHE A 312 18.41 9.18 -18.33
CA PHE A 312 17.64 8.96 -19.56
C PHE A 312 17.56 10.22 -20.44
N ASN A 313 17.42 11.40 -19.82
CA ASN A 313 17.44 12.68 -20.53
C ASN A 313 18.78 13.01 -21.19
N ARG A 314 19.90 12.55 -20.61
CA ARG A 314 21.26 12.80 -21.12
C ARG A 314 21.68 11.80 -22.19
N LEU A 315 20.95 10.69 -22.37
CA LEU A 315 21.26 9.66 -23.37
C LEU A 315 20.93 10.14 -24.79
N LYS A 316 21.83 9.85 -25.73
CA LYS A 316 21.56 10.03 -27.17
C LYS A 316 20.61 8.92 -27.63
N LYS A 317 19.39 9.28 -28.04
CA LYS A 317 18.30 8.34 -28.36
C LYS A 317 18.33 7.82 -29.80
N HIS A 318 19.51 7.73 -30.42
CA HIS A 318 19.62 7.27 -31.80
C HIS A 318 19.17 5.80 -31.88
N GLY A 319 18.16 5.51 -32.69
CA GLY A 319 17.61 4.15 -32.89
C GLY A 319 16.35 3.82 -32.07
N LEU A 320 15.94 4.65 -31.11
CA LEU A 320 14.69 4.47 -30.36
C LEU A 320 13.51 5.06 -31.13
N SER A 321 12.35 4.39 -31.14
CA SER A 321 11.15 4.96 -31.75
C SER A 321 10.62 6.12 -30.91
N LYS A 322 10.06 7.15 -31.56
CA LYS A 322 9.52 8.34 -30.87
C LYS A 322 8.45 7.96 -29.82
N LEU A 323 7.60 6.98 -30.14
CA LEU A 323 6.57 6.49 -29.24
C LEU A 323 7.15 5.81 -27.99
N ASP A 324 8.22 5.03 -28.15
CA ASP A 324 8.89 4.37 -27.02
C ASP A 324 9.51 5.35 -26.04
N VAL A 325 10.05 6.45 -26.58
CA VAL A 325 10.60 7.55 -25.81
C VAL A 325 9.49 8.28 -25.04
N GLU A 326 8.35 8.56 -25.68
CA GLU A 326 7.18 9.20 -25.04
C GLU A 326 6.59 8.33 -23.91
N ILE A 327 6.45 7.02 -24.13
CA ILE A 327 6.00 6.07 -23.10
C ILE A 327 6.96 6.08 -21.92
N THR A 328 8.26 6.00 -22.21
CA THR A 328 9.30 5.96 -21.17
C THR A 328 9.35 7.24 -20.34
N TYR A 329 9.12 8.40 -20.97
CA TYR A 329 8.96 9.65 -20.25
C TYR A 329 7.73 9.67 -19.36
N SER A 330 6.62 9.13 -19.85
CA SER A 330 5.37 9.06 -19.09
C SER A 330 5.50 8.16 -17.85
N LEU A 331 6.35 7.12 -17.89
CA LEU A 331 6.64 6.25 -16.75
C LEU A 331 7.53 6.90 -15.69
N LEU A 332 8.44 7.77 -16.11
CA LEU A 332 9.41 8.43 -15.23
C LEU A 332 8.86 9.70 -14.55
N LEU A 333 7.75 10.23 -15.06
CA LEU A 333 7.01 11.38 -14.51
C LEU A 333 6.04 10.93 -13.42
#